data_AF-A0A3G6UXI5-F1
#
_entry.id   AF-A0A3G6UXI5-F1
#
_cell.length_a   1.000
_cell.length_b   1.000
_cell.length_c   1.000
_cell.angle_alpha   90.00
_cell.angle_beta   90.00
_cell.angle_gamma   90.00
#
_symmetry.space_group_name_H-M   'P 1'
#
loop_
_entity.id
_entity.type
_entity.pdbx_description
1 polymer ?
#
loop_
_entity_poly.entity_id
_entity_poly.type
_entity_poly.pdbx_seq_one_letter_code
_entity_poly.pdbx_strand_id
1 'polypeptide(L)'
;MSEVLIEYLNEEKSEWLYDYGAKRKVKYSAPVDGITADQYGLLNYAHEFTREEVSAKSLRSMDNVAILKLVERIAMLFCRVCAPMRDYGLEKSYIRHEILNQILQIREGEGHAE
;
A
#
# COMPACT_ATOMS: atom_id res chain seq x y z
N MET A 1 -10.88 19.21 6.30
CA MET A 1 -10.34 18.10 5.49
C MET A 1 -8.84 18.28 5.46
N SER A 2 -8.08 17.31 5.95
CA SER A 2 -6.62 17.37 5.83
C SER A 2 -6.24 17.08 4.38
N GLU A 3 -5.57 18.03 3.75
CA GLU A 3 -5.12 17.89 2.37
C GLU A 3 -4.00 16.85 2.28
N VAL A 4 -4.09 15.98 1.28
CA VAL A 4 -3.06 14.98 0.97
C VAL A 4 -2.31 15.49 -0.26
N LEU A 5 -1.01 15.70 -0.12
CA LEU A 5 -0.15 16.13 -1.23
C LEU A 5 0.63 14.95 -1.78
N ILE A 6 0.68 14.85 -3.10
CA ILE A 6 1.40 13.80 -3.84
C ILE A 6 2.55 14.45 -4.59
N GLU A 7 3.75 13.95 -4.35
CA GLU A 7 4.96 14.35 -5.07
C GLU A 7 5.50 13.13 -5.82
N TYR A 8 5.50 13.20 -7.16
CA TYR A 8 6.06 12.15 -8.01
C TYR A 8 7.58 12.30 -8.12
N LEU A 9 8.30 11.19 -8.00
CA LEU A 9 9.77 11.17 -7.98
C LEU A 9 10.38 10.88 -9.36
N ASN A 10 9.56 10.47 -10.33
CA ASN A 10 9.97 10.18 -11.69
C ASN A 10 8.86 10.55 -12.69
N GLU A 11 9.21 10.62 -13.98
CA GLU A 11 8.29 10.99 -15.06
C GLU A 11 7.18 9.94 -15.29
N GLU A 12 7.52 8.67 -15.07
CA GLU A 12 6.61 7.52 -15.18
C GLU A 12 5.58 7.45 -14.05
N LYS A 13 5.76 8.26 -12.99
CA LYS A 13 4.94 8.27 -11.78
C LYS A 13 4.87 6.91 -11.07
N SER A 14 5.86 6.04 -11.27
CA SER A 14 5.98 4.76 -10.60
C SER A 14 6.47 4.91 -9.16
N GLU A 15 7.03 6.06 -8.78
CA GLU A 15 7.42 6.36 -7.40
C GLU A 15 6.86 7.71 -6.94
N TRP A 16 6.32 7.74 -5.72
CA TRP A 16 5.72 8.96 -5.17
C TRP A 16 5.81 9.02 -3.65
N LEU A 17 5.71 10.25 -3.14
CA LEU A 17 5.63 10.58 -1.73
C LEU A 17 4.24 11.09 -1.40
N TYR A 18 3.62 10.53 -0.36
CA TYR A 18 2.43 11.07 0.26
C TYR A 18 2.79 11.92 1.48
N ASP A 19 2.33 13.17 1.49
CA ASP A 19 2.31 14.04 2.67
C ASP A 19 0.87 14.20 3.16
N TYR A 20 0.60 13.73 4.37
CA TYR A 20 -0.69 13.80 5.04
C TYR A 20 -0.57 14.40 6.45
N GLY A 21 0.48 15.20 6.68
CA GLY A 21 0.78 15.80 7.99
C GLY A 21 1.52 14.86 8.96
N ALA A 22 2.15 13.80 8.44
CA ALA A 22 3.05 12.95 9.23
C ALA A 22 4.42 13.63 9.43
N LYS A 23 5.20 13.16 10.41
CA LYS A 23 6.56 13.68 10.69
C LYS A 23 7.50 13.54 9.49
N ARG A 24 7.24 12.59 8.59
CA ARG A 24 7.98 12.34 7.35
C ARG A 24 7.00 11.96 6.25
N LYS A 25 7.27 12.40 5.03
CA LYS A 25 6.58 11.92 3.83
C LYS A 25 6.79 10.42 3.68
N VAL A 26 5.77 9.72 3.21
CA VAL A 26 5.79 8.26 3.06
C VAL A 26 5.95 7.91 1.59
N LYS A 27 6.98 7.13 1.27
CA LYS A 27 7.29 6.67 -0.10
C LYS A 27 6.52 5.41 -0.47
N TYR A 28 6.01 5.41 -1.69
CA TYR A 28 5.36 4.33 -2.39
C TYR A 28 6.07 4.12 -3.72
N SER A 29 6.25 2.86 -4.10
CA SER A 29 6.91 2.46 -5.35
C SER A 29 6.07 1.36 -6.00
N ALA A 30 5.56 1.61 -7.19
CA ALA A 30 4.90 0.60 -8.01
C ALA A 30 5.93 -0.47 -8.41
N PRO A 31 5.56 -1.75 -8.44
CA PRO A 31 6.38 -2.80 -9.02
C PRO A 31 6.81 -2.43 -10.45
N VAL A 32 8.11 -2.38 -10.71
CA VAL A 32 8.69 -2.16 -12.04
C VAL A 32 9.24 -3.47 -12.60
N ASP A 33 9.65 -3.47 -13.87
CA ASP A 33 10.30 -4.62 -14.49
C ASP A 33 11.53 -5.08 -13.67
N GLY A 34 11.72 -6.40 -13.55
CA GLY A 34 12.89 -6.99 -12.89
C GLY A 34 12.69 -7.56 -11.49
N ILE A 35 11.44 -7.70 -11.02
CA ILE A 35 11.11 -8.35 -9.74
C ILE A 35 11.27 -9.87 -9.84
N THR A 36 11.86 -10.49 -8.82
CA THR A 36 12.02 -11.96 -8.79
C THR A 36 10.71 -12.67 -8.47
N ALA A 37 10.64 -13.98 -8.75
CA ALA A 37 9.46 -14.78 -8.43
C ALA A 37 9.12 -14.76 -6.93
N ASP A 38 10.12 -14.78 -6.06
CA ASP A 38 9.91 -14.74 -4.60
C ASP A 38 9.40 -13.38 -4.14
N GLN A 39 9.94 -12.29 -4.70
CA GLN A 39 9.46 -10.93 -4.41
C GLN A 39 8.03 -10.73 -4.91
N TYR A 40 7.70 -11.25 -6.09
CA TYR A 40 6.33 -11.25 -6.61
C TYR A 40 5.39 -12.07 -5.73
N GLY A 41 5.82 -13.26 -5.30
CA GLY A 41 5.08 -14.08 -4.34
C GLY A 41 4.80 -13.34 -3.02
N LEU A 42 5.78 -12.59 -2.52
CA LEU A 42 5.62 -11.79 -1.31
C LEU A 42 4.65 -10.61 -1.50
N LEU A 43 4.67 -9.96 -2.67
CA LEU A 43 3.71 -8.90 -3.00
C LEU A 43 2.28 -9.45 -3.07
N ASN A 44 2.07 -10.60 -3.72
CA ASN A 44 0.77 -11.27 -3.70
C ASN A 44 0.35 -11.66 -2.27
N TYR A 45 1.30 -12.06 -1.42
CA TYR A 45 0.97 -12.33 -0.03
C TYR A 45 0.57 -11.05 0.73
N ALA A 46 1.20 -9.90 0.46
CA ALA A 46 0.78 -8.61 1.02
C ALA A 46 -0.65 -8.23 0.59
N HIS A 47 -1.02 -8.54 -0.66
CA HIS A 47 -2.37 -8.36 -1.18
C HIS A 47 -3.39 -9.20 -0.39
N GLU A 48 -3.16 -10.51 -0.23
CA GLU A 48 -4.06 -11.39 0.53
C GLU A 48 -4.10 -11.02 2.02
N PHE A 49 -2.95 -10.73 2.63
CA PHE A 49 -2.87 -10.26 4.01
C PHE A 49 -3.72 -9.00 4.24
N THR A 50 -3.74 -8.08 3.27
CA THR A 50 -4.57 -6.88 3.35
C THR A 50 -6.06 -7.20 3.34
N ARG A 51 -6.50 -8.15 2.49
CA ARG A 51 -7.90 -8.59 2.43
C ARG A 51 -8.41 -9.15 3.76
N GLU A 52 -7.56 -9.87 4.48
CA GLU A 52 -7.90 -10.44 5.78
C GLU A 52 -8.02 -9.36 6.87
N GLU A 53 -7.28 -8.25 6.74
CA GLU A 53 -7.19 -7.19 7.75
C GLU A 53 -8.25 -6.08 7.61
N VAL A 54 -8.90 -5.96 6.45
CA VAL A 54 -9.82 -4.84 6.17
C VAL A 54 -11.15 -5.31 5.60
N SER A 55 -12.22 -4.56 5.89
CA SER A 55 -13.55 -4.79 5.30
C SER A 55 -13.99 -3.59 4.48
N ALA A 56 -14.68 -3.84 3.37
CA ALA A 56 -15.20 -2.78 2.51
C ALA A 56 -16.10 -1.79 3.26
N LYS A 57 -16.96 -2.30 4.17
CA LYS A 57 -17.79 -1.47 5.05
C LYS A 57 -16.98 -0.46 5.85
N SER A 58 -15.82 -0.87 6.39
CA SER A 58 -14.95 0.04 7.15
C SER A 58 -14.23 1.06 6.26
N LEU A 59 -13.93 0.71 5.01
CA LEU A 59 -13.19 1.58 4.09
C LEU A 59 -14.05 2.68 3.46
N ARG A 60 -15.34 2.43 3.21
CA ARG A 60 -16.23 3.41 2.56
C ARG A 60 -16.34 4.74 3.32
N SER A 61 -16.31 4.70 4.65
CA SER A 61 -16.40 5.88 5.51
C SER A 61 -15.07 6.55 5.82
N MET A 62 -13.93 5.97 5.39
CA MET A 62 -12.62 6.53 5.65
C MET A 62 -12.27 7.66 4.68
N ASP A 63 -11.71 8.74 5.23
CA ASP A 63 -11.05 9.76 4.42
C ASP A 63 -9.67 9.25 3.95
N ASN A 64 -9.07 10.00 3.01
CA ASN A 64 -7.79 9.60 2.42
C ASN A 64 -6.66 9.55 3.45
N VAL A 65 -6.70 10.37 4.51
CA VAL A 65 -5.68 10.34 5.56
C VAL A 65 -5.81 9.09 6.42
N ALA A 66 -7.03 8.68 6.76
CA ALA A 66 -7.31 7.44 7.47
C ALA A 66 -6.87 6.22 6.66
N ILE A 67 -7.11 6.22 5.35
CA ILE A 67 -6.62 5.18 4.42
C ILE A 67 -5.09 5.09 4.49
N LEU A 68 -4.37 6.20 4.35
CA LEU A 68 -2.90 6.19 4.37
C LEU A 68 -2.32 5.75 5.72
N LYS A 69 -2.97 6.14 6.84
CA LYS A 69 -2.61 5.65 8.18
C LYS A 69 -2.85 4.14 8.33
N LEU A 70 -3.94 3.63 7.75
CA LEU A 70 -4.24 2.20 7.74
C LEU A 70 -3.19 1.42 6.93
N VAL A 71 -2.82 1.93 5.76
CA VAL A 71 -1.72 1.36 4.95
C VAL A 71 -0.45 1.25 5.77
N GLU A 72 -0.03 2.32 6.47
CA GLU A 72 1.19 2.25 7.30
C GLU A 72 1.06 1.21 8.42
N ARG A 73 -0.11 1.10 9.05
CA ARG A 73 -0.36 0.11 10.11
C ARG A 73 -0.19 -1.31 9.58
N ILE A 74 -0.86 -1.63 8.47
CA ILE A 74 -0.80 -2.96 7.85
C ILE A 74 0.62 -3.24 7.36
N ALA A 75 1.27 -2.28 6.71
CA ALA A 75 2.63 -2.43 6.23
C ALA A 75 3.64 -2.67 7.37
N MET A 76 3.45 -2.05 8.54
CA MET A 76 4.29 -2.33 9.72
C MET A 76 4.06 -3.75 10.24
N LEU A 77 2.81 -4.21 10.32
CA LEU A 77 2.47 -5.57 10.75
C LEU A 77 3.06 -6.60 9.79
N PHE A 78 2.83 -6.43 8.49
CA PHE A 78 3.38 -7.29 7.44
C PHE A 78 4.91 -7.35 7.50
N CYS A 79 5.59 -6.20 7.62
CA CYS A 79 7.05 -6.17 7.71
C CYS A 79 7.60 -6.86 8.96
N ARG A 80 6.84 -6.86 10.07
CA ARG A 80 7.21 -7.57 11.29
C ARG A 80 7.13 -9.09 11.12
N VAL A 81 6.17 -9.57 10.33
CA VAL A 81 5.93 -10.99 10.09
C VAL A 81 6.87 -11.54 9.01
N CYS A 82 7.02 -10.82 7.89
CA CYS A 82 7.67 -11.34 6.69
C CYS A 82 9.08 -10.79 6.43
N ALA A 83 9.50 -9.75 7.16
CA ALA A 83 10.82 -9.11 7.01
C ALA A 83 11.26 -8.89 5.54
N PRO A 84 10.45 -8.22 4.70
CA PRO A 84 10.60 -8.16 3.24
C PRO A 84 12.00 -7.71 2.77
N MET A 85 12.58 -6.71 3.44
CA MET A 85 13.91 -6.22 3.08
C MET A 85 15.02 -7.23 3.39
N ARG A 86 14.92 -7.92 4.53
CA ARG A 86 15.97 -8.84 4.99
C ARG A 86 15.94 -10.15 4.19
N ASP A 87 14.74 -10.67 3.96
CA ASP A 87 14.57 -12.03 3.43
C ASP A 87 14.34 -12.03 1.91
N TYR A 88 13.91 -10.91 1.32
CA TYR A 88 13.58 -10.80 -0.11
C TYR A 88 14.21 -9.59 -0.82
N GLY A 89 14.95 -8.73 -0.10
CA GLY A 89 15.53 -7.51 -0.67
C GLY A 89 14.48 -6.49 -1.15
N LEU A 90 13.25 -6.55 -0.61
CA LEU A 90 12.14 -5.73 -1.08
C LEU A 90 11.86 -4.57 -0.10
N GLU A 91 11.87 -3.34 -0.62
CA GLU A 91 11.60 -2.16 0.19
C GLU A 91 10.13 -2.09 0.65
N LYS A 92 9.91 -1.48 1.82
CA LYS A 92 8.56 -1.23 2.35
C LYS A 92 7.69 -0.36 1.42
N SER A 93 8.29 0.46 0.55
CA SER A 93 7.60 1.27 -0.45
C SER A 93 6.75 0.43 -1.42
N TYR A 94 7.25 -0.73 -1.84
CA TYR A 94 6.50 -1.68 -2.68
C TYR A 94 5.37 -2.35 -1.91
N ILE A 95 5.61 -2.75 -0.66
CA ILE A 95 4.57 -3.32 0.21
C ILE A 95 3.43 -2.33 0.44
N ARG A 96 3.76 -1.05 0.70
CA ARG A 96 2.76 0.00 0.85
C ARG A 96 1.94 0.23 -0.40
N HIS A 97 2.59 0.20 -1.57
CA HIS A 97 1.91 0.31 -2.85
C HIS A 97 0.87 -0.80 -2.98
N GLU A 98 1.26 -2.05 -2.74
CA GLU A 98 0.37 -3.20 -2.87
C GLU A 98 -0.82 -3.13 -1.91
N ILE A 99 -0.56 -2.80 -0.64
CA ILE A 99 -1.62 -2.62 0.36
C ILE A 99 -2.58 -1.49 -0.03
N LEU A 100 -2.05 -0.35 -0.53
CA LEU A 100 -2.88 0.77 -0.95
C LEU A 100 -3.74 0.38 -2.16
N ASN A 101 -3.14 -0.24 -3.17
CA ASN A 101 -3.85 -0.73 -4.36
C ASN A 101 -5.00 -1.65 -3.93
N GLN A 102 -4.73 -2.61 -3.04
CA GLN A 102 -5.75 -3.54 -2.60
C GLN A 102 -6.86 -2.89 -1.75
N ILE A 103 -6.52 -1.92 -0.90
CA ILE A 103 -7.53 -1.15 -0.16
C ILE A 103 -8.44 -0.38 -1.13
N LEU A 104 -7.88 0.25 -2.16
CA LEU A 104 -8.66 1.00 -3.15
C LEU A 104 -9.56 0.05 -3.95
N GLN A 105 -9.05 -1.11 -4.38
CA GLN A 105 -9.85 -2.14 -5.05
C GLN A 105 -11.00 -2.66 -4.18
N ILE A 106 -10.79 -2.93 -2.88
CA ILE A 106 -11.88 -3.34 -1.98
C ILE A 106 -12.91 -2.22 -1.82
N ARG A 107 -12.46 -0.97 -1.72
CA ARG A 107 -13.33 0.20 -1.56
C ARG A 107 -14.22 0.42 -2.78
N GLU A 108 -13.70 0.18 -3.99
CA GLU A 108 -14.40 0.35 -5.27
C GLU A 108 -15.19 -0.91 -5.69
N GLY A 109 -14.68 -2.10 -5.36
CA GLY A 109 -15.13 -3.40 -5.86
C GLY A 109 -16.44 -3.94 -5.28
N GLU A 110 -16.92 -3.46 -4.12
CA GLU A 110 -18.30 -3.76 -3.68
C GLU A 110 -19.37 -2.87 -4.38
N GLY A 111 -19.07 -2.38 -5.59
CA GLY A 111 -20.00 -1.74 -6.52
C GLY A 111 -20.46 -2.64 -7.67
N HIS A 112 -19.86 -3.84 -7.86
CA HIS A 112 -20.20 -4.76 -8.95
C HIS A 112 -20.20 -6.22 -8.48
N ALA A 113 -21.19 -6.59 -7.68
CA ALA A 113 -21.69 -7.95 -7.64
C ALA A 113 -23.05 -7.94 -8.34
N GLU A 114 -23.05 -8.14 -9.65
CA GLU A 114 -24.23 -8.60 -10.41
C GLU A 114 -24.47 -10.09 -10.15
#